data_AF-A0A2A3L7X1-F1
#
_entry.id   AF-A0A2A3L7X1-F1
#
_cell.length_a   1.000
_cell.length_b   1.000
_cell.length_c   1.000
_cell.angle_alpha   90.00
_cell.angle_beta   90.00
_cell.angle_gamma   90.00
#
_symmetry.space_group_name_H-M   'P 1'
#
loop_
_entity.id
_entity.type
_entity.pdbx_description
1 polymer ?
#
loop_
_entity_poly.entity_id
_entity_poly.type
_entity_poly.pdbx_seq_one_letter_code
_entity_poly.pdbx_strand_id
1 'polypeptide(L)'
;MTWALLHDRMAFMAEVIKTAETDPSAALALIDNSPRVPELFGDAEGLMLSLGQRWITTLVAKLDQAAHEGTSAEQVRADLEAASPGLHALVTIGARRSLRMRSMARGEHVAVSLFGGPSGDRQTVA
;
A
#
# COMPACT_ATOMS: atom_id res chain seq x y z
N MET A 1 19.49 0.74 -12.29
CA MET A 1 18.07 0.89 -12.69
C MET A 1 17.96 2.00 -13.72
N THR A 2 17.25 1.79 -14.83
CA THR A 2 17.05 2.80 -15.89
C THR A 2 15.68 3.47 -15.77
N TRP A 3 15.49 4.61 -16.43
CA TRP A 3 14.19 5.31 -16.50
C TRP A 3 13.09 4.43 -17.11
N ALA A 4 13.40 3.72 -18.20
CA ALA A 4 12.46 2.81 -18.85
C ALA A 4 11.99 1.70 -17.90
N LEU A 5 12.93 1.06 -17.18
CA LEU A 5 12.60 -0.01 -16.23
C LEU A 5 11.67 0.47 -15.09
N LEU A 6 11.89 1.70 -14.60
CA LEU A 6 11.01 2.29 -13.59
C LEU A 6 9.58 2.45 -14.13
N HIS A 7 9.44 2.98 -15.36
CA HIS A 7 8.14 3.15 -15.99
C HIS A 7 7.43 1.82 -16.25
N ASP A 8 8.15 0.79 -16.70
CA ASP A 8 7.58 -0.54 -16.93
C ASP A 8 7.07 -1.17 -15.63
N ARG A 9 7.81 -1.01 -14.54
CA ARG A 9 7.37 -1.43 -13.20
C ARG A 9 6.11 -0.69 -12.77
N MET A 10 6.06 0.63 -12.93
CA MET A 10 4.89 1.44 -12.56
C MET A 10 3.66 1.09 -13.40
N ALA A 11 3.83 0.90 -14.72
CA ALA A 11 2.75 0.51 -15.62
C ALA A 11 2.19 -0.86 -15.27
N PHE A 12 3.05 -1.85 -15.01
CA PHE A 12 2.62 -3.18 -14.60
C PHE A 12 1.90 -3.15 -13.25
N MET A 13 2.42 -2.41 -12.27
CA MET A 13 1.72 -2.24 -10.99
C MET A 13 0.33 -1.61 -11.16
N ALA A 14 0.20 -0.59 -12.02
CA ALA A 14 -1.09 0.05 -12.29
C ALA A 14 -2.09 -0.91 -12.95
N GLU A 15 -1.63 -1.74 -13.89
CA GLU A 15 -2.43 -2.80 -14.52
C GLU A 15 -2.95 -3.81 -13.51
N VAL A 16 -2.06 -4.32 -12.64
CA VAL A 16 -2.41 -5.29 -11.59
C VAL A 16 -3.39 -4.68 -10.59
N ILE A 17 -3.15 -3.44 -10.14
CA ILE A 17 -4.06 -2.73 -9.22
C ILE A 17 -5.45 -2.57 -9.84
N LYS A 18 -5.51 -2.08 -11.09
CA LYS A 18 -6.79 -1.88 -11.81
C LYS A 18 -7.55 -3.19 -11.99
N THR A 19 -6.84 -4.28 -12.28
CA THR A 19 -7.44 -5.61 -12.39
C THR A 19 -8.03 -6.04 -11.05
N ALA A 20 -7.29 -5.83 -9.95
CA ALA A 20 -7.72 -6.20 -8.60
C ALA A 20 -8.91 -5.38 -8.07
N GLU A 21 -9.14 -4.17 -8.60
CA GLU A 21 -10.33 -3.37 -8.26
C GLU A 21 -11.63 -4.09 -8.67
N THR A 22 -11.60 -4.86 -9.76
CA THR A 22 -12.77 -5.59 -10.26
C THR A 22 -12.73 -7.07 -9.86
N ASP A 23 -11.56 -7.71 -9.98
CA ASP A 23 -11.37 -9.12 -9.65
C ASP A 23 -9.95 -9.37 -9.09
N PRO A 24 -9.81 -9.46 -7.76
CA PRO A 24 -8.55 -9.81 -7.12
C PRO A 24 -7.98 -11.16 -7.55
N SER A 25 -8.81 -12.13 -7.93
CA SER A 25 -8.35 -13.45 -8.37
C SER A 25 -7.77 -13.39 -9.77
N ALA A 26 -8.38 -12.62 -10.68
CA ALA A 26 -7.79 -12.35 -12.00
C ALA A 26 -6.46 -11.60 -11.89
N ALA A 27 -6.34 -10.66 -10.95
CA ALA A 27 -5.07 -9.98 -10.70
C ALA A 27 -3.98 -10.95 -10.21
N LEU A 28 -4.33 -11.91 -9.34
CA LEU A 28 -3.39 -12.96 -8.94
C LEU A 28 -2.98 -13.85 -10.11
N ALA A 29 -3.93 -14.25 -10.95
CA ALA A 29 -3.62 -15.03 -12.16
C ALA A 29 -2.71 -14.24 -13.11
N LEU A 30 -2.89 -12.92 -13.24
CA LEU A 30 -2.01 -12.05 -14.01
C LEU A 30 -0.58 -12.05 -13.44
N ILE A 31 -0.44 -11.97 -12.12
CA ILE A 31 0.88 -12.02 -11.45
C ILE A 31 1.55 -13.38 -11.68
N ASP A 32 0.83 -14.47 -11.41
CA ASP A 32 1.39 -15.83 -11.39
C ASP A 32 1.78 -16.31 -12.81
N ASN A 33 1.12 -15.80 -13.86
CA ASN A 33 1.36 -16.19 -15.26
C ASN A 33 2.20 -15.21 -16.08
N SER A 34 2.56 -14.04 -15.53
CA SER A 34 3.26 -13.01 -16.30
C SER A 34 4.78 -13.23 -16.33
N PRO A 35 5.40 -13.37 -17.51
CA PRO A 35 6.87 -13.45 -17.62
C PRO A 35 7.54 -12.13 -17.22
N ARG A 36 6.79 -11.02 -17.18
CA ARG A 36 7.30 -9.71 -16.76
C ARG A 36 7.59 -9.66 -15.26
N VAL A 37 7.00 -10.54 -14.45
CA VAL A 37 7.16 -10.49 -12.99
C VAL A 37 8.60 -10.80 -12.56
N PRO A 38 9.22 -11.92 -13.00
CA PRO A 38 10.64 -12.17 -12.74
C PRO A 38 11.56 -11.05 -13.26
N GLU A 39 11.29 -10.53 -14.45
CA GLU A 39 12.12 -9.49 -15.09
C GLU A 39 12.05 -8.15 -14.35
N LEU A 40 10.83 -7.73 -14.01
CA LEU A 40 10.59 -6.41 -13.45
C LEU A 40 10.76 -6.39 -11.92
N PHE A 41 10.46 -7.48 -11.22
CA PHE A 41 10.36 -7.52 -9.75
C PHE A 41 11.18 -8.62 -9.08
N GLY A 42 11.85 -9.48 -9.86
CA GLY A 42 12.59 -10.65 -9.35
C GLY A 42 11.69 -11.87 -9.15
N ASP A 43 10.56 -11.69 -8.47
CA ASP A 43 9.52 -12.71 -8.28
C ASP A 43 8.17 -12.06 -7.88
N ALA A 44 7.16 -12.91 -7.66
CA ALA A 44 5.83 -12.48 -7.23
C ALA A 44 5.84 -11.86 -5.82
N GLU A 45 6.72 -12.30 -4.92
CA GLU A 45 6.86 -11.70 -3.59
C GLU A 45 7.44 -10.29 -3.69
N GLY A 46 8.43 -10.06 -4.55
CA GLY A 46 9.03 -8.77 -4.86
C GLY A 46 8.03 -7.77 -5.43
N LEU A 47 7.10 -8.23 -6.26
CA LEU A 47 5.96 -7.41 -6.70
C LEU A 47 5.04 -7.06 -5.52
N MET A 48 4.64 -8.04 -4.72
CA MET A 48 3.77 -7.81 -3.55
C MET A 48 4.39 -6.84 -2.54
N LEU A 49 5.69 -6.95 -2.29
CA LEU A 49 6.43 -6.01 -1.45
C LEU A 49 6.45 -4.60 -2.06
N SER A 50 6.58 -4.49 -3.39
CA SER A 50 6.54 -3.20 -4.08
C SER A 50 5.16 -2.53 -3.97
N LEU A 51 4.08 -3.31 -4.10
CA LEU A 51 2.71 -2.85 -3.87
C LEU A 51 2.49 -2.41 -2.42
N GLY A 52 2.96 -3.19 -1.46
CA GLY A 52 2.84 -2.84 -0.05
C GLY A 52 3.71 -1.65 0.38
N GLN A 53 4.88 -1.46 -0.23
CA GLN A 53 5.64 -0.22 -0.06
C GLN A 53 4.86 0.98 -0.57
N ARG A 54 4.26 0.89 -1.77
CA ARG A 54 3.41 1.96 -2.32
C ARG A 54 2.26 2.30 -1.36
N TRP A 55 1.62 1.29 -0.77
CA TRP A 55 0.57 1.47 0.23
C TRP A 55 1.08 2.25 1.45
N ILE A 56 2.15 1.78 2.09
CA ILE A 56 2.72 2.42 3.30
C ILE A 56 3.18 3.85 3.01
N THR A 57 3.90 4.08 1.91
CA THR A 57 4.35 5.43 1.54
C THR A 57 3.17 6.38 1.36
N THR A 58 2.09 5.93 0.72
CA THR A 58 0.90 6.75 0.52
C THR A 58 0.17 7.01 1.84
N LEU A 59 0.05 5.99 2.69
CA LEU A 59 -0.57 6.11 4.01
C LEU A 59 0.18 7.10 4.89
N VAL A 60 1.51 6.95 5.02
CA VAL A 60 2.34 7.84 5.84
C VAL A 60 2.23 9.29 5.35
N ALA A 61 2.27 9.53 4.04
CA ALA A 61 2.11 10.87 3.49
C ALA A 61 0.73 11.48 3.82
N LYS A 62 -0.34 10.69 3.79
CA LYS A 62 -1.69 11.15 4.16
C LYS A 62 -1.84 11.38 5.66
N LEU A 63 -1.23 10.54 6.49
CA LEU A 63 -1.24 10.70 7.95
C LEU A 63 -0.48 11.96 8.38
N ASP A 64 0.65 12.25 7.73
CA ASP A 64 1.42 13.49 7.92
C ASP A 64 0.56 14.72 7.61
N GLN A 65 -0.13 14.72 6.46
CA GLN A 65 -1.06 15.79 6.10
C GLN A 65 -2.22 15.94 7.11
N ALA A 66 -2.81 14.83 7.55
CA ALA A 66 -3.93 14.82 8.47
C ALA A 66 -3.62 15.43 9.85
N ALA A 67 -2.36 15.32 10.30
CA ALA A 67 -1.89 15.96 11.54
C ALA A 67 -2.05 17.50 11.53
N HIS A 68 -2.11 18.10 10.33
CA HIS A 68 -2.37 19.52 10.11
C HIS A 68 -3.84 19.85 9.90
N GLU A 69 -4.63 18.91 9.38
CA GLU A 69 -6.04 19.11 9.01
C GLU A 69 -7.04 18.72 10.11
N GLY A 70 -6.58 18.03 11.16
CA GLY A 70 -7.45 17.57 12.26
C GLY A 70 -8.25 16.31 11.91
N THR A 71 -7.85 15.58 10.86
CA THR A 71 -8.46 14.31 10.45
C THR A 71 -7.85 13.15 11.25
N SER A 72 -8.66 12.19 11.70
CA SER A 72 -8.15 11.03 12.45
C SER A 72 -7.38 10.05 11.55
N ALA A 73 -6.43 9.33 12.14
CA ALA A 73 -5.64 8.33 11.43
C ALA A 73 -6.51 7.18 10.86
N GLU A 74 -7.58 6.81 11.57
CA GLU A 74 -8.56 5.82 11.13
C GLU A 74 -9.34 6.30 9.90
N GLN A 75 -9.74 7.57 9.88
CA GLN A 75 -10.45 8.16 8.74
C GLN A 75 -9.53 8.22 7.52
N VAL A 76 -8.27 8.65 7.69
CA VAL A 76 -7.27 8.65 6.62
C VAL A 76 -7.08 7.27 6.02
N ARG A 77 -7.01 6.24 6.86
CA ARG A 77 -6.86 4.86 6.41
C ARG A 77 -8.10 4.41 5.62
N ALA A 78 -9.29 4.65 6.14
CA ALA A 78 -10.55 4.32 5.47
C ALA A 78 -10.68 5.03 4.11
N ASP A 79 -10.30 6.31 4.04
CA ASP A 79 -10.32 7.09 2.79
C ASP A 79 -9.32 6.55 1.77
N LEU A 80 -8.13 6.11 2.23
CA LEU A 80 -7.14 5.49 1.36
C LEU A 80 -7.61 4.12 0.84
N GLU A 81 -8.23 3.30 1.70
CA GLU A 81 -8.84 2.03 1.31
C GLU A 81 -9.92 2.27 0.23
N ALA A 82 -10.78 3.26 0.43
CA ALA A 82 -11.83 3.63 -0.51
C ALA A 82 -11.29 4.21 -1.83
N ALA A 83 -10.19 4.98 -1.77
CA ALA A 83 -9.56 5.59 -2.94
C ALA A 83 -8.71 4.60 -3.76
N SER A 84 -8.34 3.44 -3.20
CA SER A 84 -7.49 2.45 -3.89
C SER A 84 -7.85 1.01 -3.48
N PRO A 85 -9.09 0.55 -3.74
CA PRO A 85 -9.57 -0.74 -3.26
C PRO A 85 -8.78 -1.92 -3.82
N GLY A 86 -8.34 -1.85 -5.09
CA GLY A 86 -7.52 -2.91 -5.70
C GLY A 86 -6.14 -3.04 -5.05
N LEU A 87 -5.50 -1.92 -4.70
CA LEU A 87 -4.21 -1.95 -4.00
C LEU A 87 -4.37 -2.55 -2.60
N HIS A 88 -5.40 -2.12 -1.86
CA HIS A 88 -5.69 -2.66 -0.53
C HIS A 88 -5.98 -4.17 -0.56
N ALA A 89 -6.75 -4.63 -1.55
CA ALA A 89 -7.03 -6.05 -1.74
C ALA A 89 -5.75 -6.87 -1.97
N LEU A 90 -4.85 -6.38 -2.82
CA LEU A 90 -3.57 -7.04 -3.12
C LEU A 90 -2.65 -7.10 -1.88
N VAL A 91 -2.55 -6.03 -1.12
CA VAL A 91 -1.76 -6.00 0.14
C VAL A 91 -2.34 -6.99 1.15
N THR A 92 -3.66 -7.03 1.30
CA THR A 92 -4.36 -7.98 2.18
C THR A 92 -4.09 -9.43 1.79
N ILE A 93 -4.19 -9.75 0.50
CA ILE A 93 -3.88 -11.08 -0.03
C ILE A 93 -2.40 -11.42 0.19
N GLY A 94 -1.50 -10.47 -0.09
CA GLY A 94 -0.06 -10.63 0.12
C GLY A 94 0.30 -10.96 1.56
N ALA A 95 -0.32 -10.29 2.54
CA ALA A 95 -0.11 -10.55 3.97
C ALA A 95 -0.55 -11.97 4.41
N ARG A 96 -1.52 -12.57 3.69
CA ARG A 96 -1.92 -13.97 3.91
C ARG A 96 -0.91 -14.95 3.31
N ARG A 97 -0.34 -14.63 2.13
CA ARG A 97 0.57 -15.50 1.37
C ARG A 97 2.05 -15.41 1.81
N SER A 98 2.49 -14.29 2.39
CA SER A 98 3.90 -14.04 2.73
C SER A 98 4.08 -13.56 4.17
N LEU A 99 5.07 -14.14 4.88
CA LEU A 99 5.47 -13.69 6.21
C LEU A 99 6.05 -12.28 6.20
N ARG A 100 6.79 -11.93 5.14
CA ARG A 100 7.40 -10.60 5.01
C ARG A 100 6.33 -9.54 4.78
N MET A 101 5.35 -9.83 3.92
CA MET A 101 4.16 -8.98 3.75
C MET A 101 3.39 -8.83 5.06
N ARG A 102 3.21 -9.91 5.81
CA ARG A 102 2.54 -9.86 7.13
C ARG A 102 3.29 -9.00 8.13
N SER A 103 4.62 -9.05 8.11
CA SER A 103 5.44 -8.19 8.97
C SER A 103 5.32 -6.72 8.61
N MET A 104 5.24 -6.41 7.33
CA MET A 104 5.04 -5.07 6.83
C MET A 104 3.64 -4.52 7.16
N ALA A 105 2.59 -5.34 7.09
CA ALA A 105 1.24 -4.96 7.54
C ALA A 105 1.20 -4.61 9.05
N ARG A 106 2.04 -5.23 9.89
CA ARG A 106 2.19 -4.78 11.28
C ARG A 106 2.83 -3.39 11.38
N GLY A 107 3.76 -3.06 10.49
CA GLY A 107 4.34 -1.71 10.40
C GLY A 107 3.30 -0.64 10.05
N GLU A 108 2.31 -0.97 9.23
CA GLU A 108 1.15 -0.10 8.97
C GLU A 108 0.37 0.23 10.26
N HIS A 109 0.03 -0.79 11.05
CA HIS A 109 -0.65 -0.59 12.33
C HIS A 109 0.17 0.28 13.30
N VAL A 110 1.49 0.12 13.31
CA VAL A 110 2.38 0.99 14.10
C VAL A 110 2.34 2.42 13.59
N ALA A 111 2.36 2.65 12.27
CA ALA A 111 2.25 4.00 11.71
C ALA A 111 0.91 4.66 12.11
N VAL A 112 -0.21 3.99 11.91
CA VAL A 112 -1.54 4.51 12.29
C VAL A 112 -1.59 4.84 13.79
N SER A 113 -1.03 3.98 14.65
CA SER A 113 -0.94 4.23 16.10
C SER A 113 -0.09 5.45 16.44
N LEU A 114 1.06 5.65 15.78
CA LEU A 114 1.94 6.79 16.03
C LEU A 114 1.28 8.13 15.66
N PHE A 115 0.53 8.15 14.55
CA PHE A 115 -0.19 9.35 14.12
C PHE A 115 -1.55 9.52 14.82
N GLY A 116 -2.15 8.43 15.32
CA GLY A 116 -3.40 8.41 16.09
C GLY A 116 -3.23 8.55 17.61
N GLY A 117 -1.99 8.70 18.09
CA GLY A 117 -1.69 8.99 19.50
C GLY A 117 -2.42 10.25 19.99
N PRO A 118 -2.61 10.42 21.33
CA PRO A 118 -3.62 11.29 21.91
C PRO A 118 -3.50 12.73 21.43
N SER A 119 -4.24 13.04 20.37
CA SER A 119 -4.56 14.40 19.95
C SER A 119 -5.70 14.89 20.84
N GLY A 120 -5.39 15.07 22.13
CA GLY A 120 -6.28 15.63 23.15
C GLY A 120 -5.69 16.86 23.83
N ASP A 121 -4.37 16.92 24.03
CA ASP A 121 -3.71 18.06 24.67
C ASP A 121 -2.76 18.78 23.70
N ARG A 122 -3.33 19.39 22.65
CA ARG A 122 -2.74 20.64 22.15
C ARG A 122 -3.10 21.73 23.15
N GLN A 123 -2.38 21.77 24.28
CA GLN A 123 -2.32 22.94 25.15
C GLN A 123 -1.75 24.08 24.30
N THR A 124 -2.64 24.90 23.75
CA THR A 124 -2.29 26.27 23.34
C THR A 124 -1.89 27.01 24.60
N VAL A 125 -0.57 27.21 24.78
CA VAL A 125 -0.05 28.12 25.79
C VAL A 125 -0.42 29.52 25.34
N ALA A 126 -1.37 30.13 26.05
CA ALA A 126 -1.71 31.54 25.97
C ALA A 126 -0.83 32.36 26.92
#